data_AF-A0A9J7IUY7-F1
#
_entry.id   AF-A0A9J7IUY7-F1
#
_cell.length_a   1.000
_cell.length_b   1.000
_cell.length_c   1.000
_cell.angle_alpha   90.00
_cell.angle_beta   90.00
_cell.angle_gamma   90.00
#
_symmetry.space_group_name_H-M   'P 1'
#
loop_
_entity.id
_entity.type
_entity.pdbx_description
1 polymer ?
#
loop_
_entity_poly.entity_id
_entity_poly.type
_entity_poly.pdbx_seq_one_letter_code
_entity_poly.pdbx_strand_id
1 'polypeptide(L)'
;MFDTYVDLSAEQYERISKQYEVFKETCDDVTKKPVTVYSPLSQKHLDELYLIREVSKTLQKKKEEDMKKQAAQAAADQEKKSEEAKAEEEQKEEESK
;
A
#
# COMPACT_ATOMS: atom_id res chain seq x y z
N MET A 1 -13.40 -27.51 13.94
CA MET A 1 -12.89 -26.14 13.78
C MET A 1 -11.39 -26.31 13.59
N PHE A 2 -10.90 -26.24 12.35
CA PHE A 2 -9.47 -26.38 12.08
C PHE A 2 -8.81 -25.07 12.46
N ASP A 3 -8.00 -25.11 13.52
CA ASP A 3 -7.16 -23.99 13.92
C ASP A 3 -6.17 -23.75 12.78
N THR A 4 -6.40 -22.68 12.02
CA THR A 4 -5.65 -22.34 10.80
C THR A 4 -4.27 -21.76 11.13
N TYR A 5 -3.91 -21.69 12.42
CA TYR A 5 -2.69 -21.06 12.92
C TYR A 5 -1.63 -22.03 13.44
N VAL A 6 -1.84 -23.35 13.35
CA VAL A 6 -0.89 -24.35 13.87
C VAL A 6 -0.58 -25.44 12.82
N ASP A 7 0.09 -25.05 11.73
CA ASP A 7 0.66 -25.98 10.74
C ASP A 7 2.19 -26.17 10.95
N LEU A 8 2.67 -26.04 12.18
CA LEU A 8 4.06 -26.39 12.50
C LEU A 8 4.11 -27.82 13.01
N SER A 9 4.69 -28.72 12.21
CA SER A 9 4.99 -30.06 12.69
C SER A 9 5.99 -30.00 13.85
N ALA A 10 5.96 -30.99 14.75
CA ALA A 10 6.91 -31.06 15.86
C ALA A 10 8.37 -30.99 15.38
N GLU A 11 8.67 -31.61 14.24
CA GLU A 11 9.99 -31.55 13.61
C GLU A 11 10.39 -30.14 13.17
N GLN A 12 9.46 -29.38 12.58
CA GLN A 12 9.71 -28.00 12.19
C GLN A 12 9.91 -27.10 13.40
N TYR A 13 9.11 -27.31 14.44
CA TYR A 13 9.25 -26.60 15.72
C TYR A 13 10.61 -26.85 16.37
N GLU A 14 11.05 -28.11 16.46
CA GLU A 14 12.37 -28.44 17.00
C GLU A 14 13.51 -27.83 16.18
N ARG A 15 13.40 -27.87 14.85
CA ARG A 15 14.40 -27.28 13.96
C ARG A 15 14.54 -25.77 14.18
N ILE A 16 13.41 -25.06 14.24
CA ILE A 16 13.38 -23.61 14.49
C ILE A 16 13.92 -23.30 15.88
N SER A 17 13.55 -24.08 16.89
CA SER A 17 14.03 -23.92 18.27
C SER A 17 15.55 -24.06 18.35
N LYS A 18 16.15 -25.06 17.69
CA LYS A 18 17.61 -25.22 17.63
C LYS A 18 18.29 -24.05 16.92
N GLN A 19 17.75 -23.57 15.80
CA GLN A 19 18.28 -22.40 15.11
C GLN A 19 18.21 -21.13 15.97
N TYR A 20 17.15 -21.00 16.77
CA TYR A 20 16.98 -19.89 17.69
C TYR A 20 18.00 -19.89 18.83
N GLU A 21 18.35 -21.06 19.37
CA GLU A 21 19.44 -21.17 20.35
C GLU A 21 20.78 -20.69 19.77
N VAL A 22 21.13 -21.17 18.57
CA VAL A 22 22.36 -20.71 17.89
C VAL A 22 22.31 -19.21 17.59
N PHE A 23 21.15 -18.69 17.21
CA PHE A 23 20.98 -17.24 17.02
C PHE A 23 21.29 -16.47 18.31
N LYS A 24 20.76 -16.88 19.47
CA LYS A 24 21.03 -16.20 20.76
C LYS A 24 22.52 -16.18 21.11
N GLU A 25 23.25 -17.23 20.78
CA GLU A 25 24.70 -17.31 21.04
C GLU A 25 25.56 -16.49 20.06
N THR A 26 24.99 -16.09 18.93
CA THR A 26 25.74 -15.47 17.83
C THR A 26 25.25 -14.08 17.42
N CYS A 27 24.09 -13.63 17.90
CA CYS A 27 23.47 -12.38 17.47
C CYS A 27 24.30 -11.13 17.81
N ASP A 28 25.07 -11.17 18.90
CA ASP A 28 25.88 -10.05 19.36
C ASP A 28 27.33 -10.09 18.85
N ASP A 29 27.69 -11.11 18.05
CA ASP A 29 29.03 -11.30 17.53
C ASP A 29 29.10 -10.96 16.04
N VAL A 30 29.64 -9.77 15.75
CA VAL A 30 29.79 -9.23 14.38
C VAL A 30 30.75 -10.03 13.50
N THR A 31 31.57 -10.91 14.08
CA THR A 31 32.49 -11.78 13.33
C THR A 31 31.84 -13.09 12.88
N LYS A 32 30.70 -13.44 13.49
CA LYS A 32 29.95 -14.66 13.17
C LYS A 32 28.90 -14.40 12.11
N LYS A 33 28.62 -15.44 11.32
CA LYS A 33 27.60 -15.37 10.28
C LYS A 33 26.20 -15.35 10.92
N PRO A 34 25.32 -14.43 10.53
CA PRO A 34 23.95 -14.40 11.04
C PRO A 34 23.20 -15.70 10.77
N VAL A 35 22.48 -16.19 11.77
CA VAL A 35 21.66 -17.41 11.67
C VAL A 35 20.22 -17.05 11.36
N THR A 36 19.64 -17.74 10.38
CA THR A 36 18.23 -17.61 10.01
C THR A 36 17.38 -18.52 10.90
N VAL A 37 16.40 -17.94 11.60
CA VAL A 37 15.48 -18.65 12.53
C VAL A 37 14.09 -18.86 11.96
N TYR A 38 13.86 -18.51 10.69
CA TYR A 38 12.58 -18.64 10.01
C TYR A 38 12.72 -19.49 8.75
N SER A 39 11.60 -20.09 8.34
CA SER A 39 11.53 -20.78 7.06
C SER A 39 11.51 -19.75 5.93
N PRO A 40 12.40 -19.86 4.93
CA PRO A 40 12.35 -18.98 3.77
C PRO A 40 11.03 -19.17 3.02
N LEU A 41 10.52 -18.09 2.45
CA LEU A 41 9.32 -18.13 1.61
C LEU A 41 9.58 -19.01 0.39
N SER A 42 8.57 -19.82 0.03
CA SER A 42 8.62 -20.60 -1.20
C SER A 42 8.60 -19.69 -2.43
N GLN A 43 9.08 -20.17 -3.58
CA GLN A 43 9.02 -19.40 -4.82
C GLN A 43 7.58 -18.96 -5.14
N LYS A 44 6.60 -19.85 -4.91
CA LYS A 44 5.18 -19.52 -5.09
C LYS A 44 4.75 -18.32 -4.23
N HIS A 45 5.14 -18.29 -2.95
CA HIS A 45 4.84 -17.14 -2.08
C HIS A 45 5.51 -15.85 -2.59
N LEU A 46 6.73 -15.95 -3.10
CA LEU A 46 7.44 -14.79 -3.68
C LEU A 46 6.73 -14.27 -4.93
N ASP A 47 6.29 -15.16 -5.81
CA ASP A 47 5.58 -14.81 -7.04
C ASP A 47 4.22 -14.15 -6.72
N GLU A 48 3.50 -14.66 -5.73
CA GLU A 48 2.24 -14.08 -5.23
C GLU A 48 2.47 -12.68 -4.65
N LEU A 49 3.50 -12.49 -3.82
CA LEU A 49 3.87 -11.18 -3.29
C LEU A 49 4.25 -10.20 -4.40
N TYR A 50 4.95 -10.67 -5.44
CA TYR A 50 5.29 -9.85 -6.60
C TYR A 50 4.05 -9.40 -7.35
N LEU A 51 3.09 -10.31 -7.59
CA LEU A 51 1.82 -9.99 -8.22
C LEU A 51 1.03 -8.95 -7.40
N ILE A 52 0.91 -9.15 -6.09
CA ILE A 52 0.24 -8.20 -5.18
C ILE A 52 0.89 -6.82 -5.29
N ARG A 53 2.22 -6.75 -5.32
CA ARG A 53 2.96 -5.49 -5.45
C ARG A 53 2.63 -4.78 -6.76
N GLU A 54 2.64 -5.47 -7.89
CA GLU A 54 2.40 -4.85 -9.20
C GLU A 54 0.95 -4.39 -9.37
N VAL A 55 -0.02 -5.19 -8.89
CA VAL A 55 -1.44 -4.80 -8.89
C VAL A 55 -1.65 -3.58 -8.00
N SER A 56 -1.10 -3.59 -6.78
CA SER A 56 -1.24 -2.47 -5.83
C SER A 56 -0.64 -1.18 -6.38
N LYS A 57 0.54 -1.26 -7.01
CA LYS A 57 1.19 -0.12 -7.67
C LYS A 57 0.34 0.45 -8.79
N THR A 58 -0.29 -0.40 -9.59
CA THR A 58 -1.18 0.01 -10.68
C THR A 58 -2.43 0.70 -10.15
N LEU A 59 -3.06 0.12 -9.13
CA LEU A 59 -4.25 0.70 -8.48
C LEU A 59 -3.95 2.03 -7.81
N GLN A 60 -2.78 2.16 -7.17
CA GLN A 60 -2.36 3.39 -6.52
C GLN A 60 -2.18 4.52 -7.54
N LYS A 61 -1.52 4.26 -8.68
CA LYS A 61 -1.40 5.24 -9.77
C LYS A 61 -2.76 5.67 -10.30
N LYS A 62 -3.66 4.71 -10.55
CA LYS A 62 -5.01 5.01 -11.03
C LYS A 62 -5.78 5.88 -10.02
N LYS A 63 -5.69 5.57 -8.73
CA LYS A 63 -6.29 6.39 -7.66
C LYS A 63 -5.76 7.83 -7.69
N GLU A 64 -4.46 8.02 -7.84
CA GLU A 64 -3.85 9.36 -7.92
C GLU A 64 -4.30 10.12 -9.16
N GLU A 65 -4.40 9.46 -10.31
CA GLU A 65 -4.92 10.06 -11.54
C GLU A 65 -6.39 10.45 -11.41
N ASP A 66 -7.22 9.59 -10.84
CA ASP A 66 -8.65 9.84 -10.66
C ASP A 66 -8.88 11.01 -9.67
N MET A 67 -8.10 11.10 -8.58
CA MET A 67 -8.16 12.25 -7.68
C MET A 67 -7.75 13.56 -8.38
N LYS A 68 -6.72 13.54 -9.23
CA LYS A 68 -6.31 14.72 -10.00
C LYS A 68 -7.39 15.17 -10.98
N LYS A 69 -8.04 14.24 -11.68
CA LYS A 69 -9.15 14.54 -12.58
C LYS A 69 -10.34 15.15 -11.84
N GLN A 70 -10.71 14.58 -10.69
CA GLN A 70 -11.78 15.13 -9.86
C GLN A 70 -11.46 16.54 -9.36
N ALA A 71 -10.22 16.79 -8.90
CA ALA A 71 -9.80 18.12 -8.48
C ALA A 71 -9.82 19.15 -9.63
N ALA A 72 -9.35 18.76 -10.82
CA ALA A 72 -9.40 19.62 -12.01
C ALA A 72 -10.83 19.92 -12.45
N GLN A 73 -11.73 18.94 -12.39
CA GLN A 73 -13.13 19.11 -12.75
C GLN A 73 -13.85 20.02 -11.74
N ALA A 74 -13.61 19.84 -10.44
CA ALA A 74 -14.14 20.72 -9.40
C ALA A 74 -13.68 22.18 -9.58
N ALA A 75 -12.41 22.41 -9.95
CA ALA A 75 -11.90 23.75 -10.22
C ALA A 75 -12.58 24.38 -11.45
N ALA A 76 -12.74 23.63 -12.54
CA ALA A 76 -13.39 24.11 -13.76
C ALA A 76 -14.88 24.44 -13.53
N ASP A 77 -15.59 23.64 -12.73
CA ASP A 77 -16.99 23.91 -12.37
C ASP A 77 -17.12 25.15 -11.46
N GLN A 78 -16.10 25.43 -10.65
CA GLN A 78 -16.05 26.62 -9.80
C GLN A 78 -15.78 27.90 -10.61
N GLU A 79 -14.91 27.83 -11.62
CA GLU A 79 -14.67 28.94 -12.56
C GLU A 79 -15.92 29.27 -13.38
N LYS A 80 -16.61 28.26 -13.93
CA LYS A 80 -17.87 28.47 -14.67
C LYS A 80 -18.95 29.12 -13.83
N LYS A 81 -19.15 28.68 -12.59
CA LYS A 81 -20.10 29.31 -11.66
C LYS A 81 -19.71 30.75 -11.33
N SER A 82 -18.41 31.06 -11.25
CA SER A 82 -17.95 32.42 -11.01
C SER A 82 -18.13 33.33 -12.24
N GLU A 83 -18.01 32.81 -13.46
CA GLU A 83 -18.28 33.56 -14.69
C GLU A 83 -19.77 33.79 -14.90
N GLU A 84 -20.61 32.77 -14.67
CA GLU A 84 -22.08 32.92 -14.72
C GLU A 84 -22.59 33.94 -13.69
N ALA A 85 -22.06 33.93 -12.47
CA ALA A 85 -22.44 34.89 -11.44
C ALA A 85 -22.05 36.34 -11.80
N LYS A 86 -20.88 36.54 -12.45
CA LYS A 86 -20.47 37.87 -12.93
C LYS A 86 -21.30 38.34 -14.11
N ALA A 87 -21.65 37.46 -15.04
CA ALA A 87 -22.51 37.79 -16.18
C ALA A 87 -23.93 38.17 -15.75
N GLU A 88 -24.49 37.51 -14.71
CA GLU A 88 -25.78 37.89 -14.13
C GLU A 88 -25.75 39.23 -13.38
N GLU A 89 -24.61 39.59 -12.75
CA GLU A 89 -24.43 40.90 -12.11
C GLU A 89 -24.33 42.03 -13.15
N GLU A 90 -23.57 41.85 -14.23
CA GLU A 90 -23.43 42.85 -15.29
C GLU A 90 -24.76 43.09 -16.04
N GLN A 91 -25.56 42.05 -16.28
CA GLN A 91 -26.89 42.21 -16.89
C GLN A 91 -27.89 42.96 -16.00
N LYS A 92 -27.83 42.77 -14.66
CA LYS A 92 -28.68 43.52 -13.73
C LYS A 92 -28.27 44.98 -13.59
N GLU A 93 -27.00 45.31 -13.76
CA GLU A 93 -26.52 46.70 -13.74
C GLU A 93 -26.92 47.46 -15.01
N GLU A 94 -26.91 46.84 -16.20
CA GLU A 94 -27.34 47.46 -17.46
C GLU A 94 -28.85 47.70 -17.55
N GLU A 95 -29.71 46.82 -17.02
CA GLU A 95 -31.17 47.03 -16.99
C GLU A 95 -31.63 48.11 -15.99
N SER A 96 -30.75 48.56 -15.09
CA SER A 96 -31.07 49.55 -14.03
C SER A 96 -30.68 51.00 -14.36
N LYS A 97 -30.09 51.26 -15.54
CA LYS A 97 -29.71 52.58 -16.05
C LYS A 97 -30.68 53.11 -17.11
#